data_AF-A0A9P6UXI1-F1
#
_entry.id   AF-A0A9P6UXI1-F1
#
_cell.length_a   1.000
_cell.length_b   1.000
_cell.length_c   1.000
_cell.angle_alpha   90.00
_cell.angle_beta   90.00
_cell.angle_gamma   90.00
#
_symmetry.space_group_name_H-M   'P 1'
#
loop_
_entity.id
_entity.type
_entity.pdbx_description
1 polymer ?
#
loop_
_entity_poly.entity_id
_entity_poly.type
_entity_poly.pdbx_seq_one_letter_code
_entity_poly.pdbx_strand_id
1 'polypeptide(L)'
;MEEMITGKHHKDVDDAHAHTAVDSNNIYNTENNAFMMTTMATHPDPAPVVVVDLDTEELKGDDIIDHAVFDQLLEMDDDDDDDEEEDRGFSKSLVWKYFEQAERTFGELDDAKTRLDFPELSRLGHFLKGSSAALGLIKIGASCEQLQRYGRDANGITAITDKEAKEAKEAETLIQTLLTEMRHEYNKAHEYLTKFYEGSQ
;
A
#
# COMPACT_ATOMS: atom_id res chain seq x y z
N MET A 1 15.52 -7.03 -69.93
CA MET A 1 14.08 -6.88 -69.64
C MET A 1 14.01 -6.39 -68.21
N GLU A 2 14.33 -5.14 -67.86
CA GLU A 2 13.89 -3.83 -68.39
C GLU A 2 12.38 -3.58 -68.33
N GLU A 3 12.05 -2.33 -67.91
CA GLU A 3 10.75 -1.68 -67.61
C GLU A 3 10.32 -1.74 -66.12
N MET A 4 10.40 -0.69 -65.29
CA MET A 4 10.21 0.77 -65.42
C MET A 4 8.79 1.19 -65.81
N ILE A 5 8.10 1.98 -64.96
CA ILE A 5 7.35 3.23 -65.27
C ILE A 5 6.32 3.61 -64.18
N THR A 6 6.63 4.73 -63.49
CA THR A 6 5.79 5.91 -63.09
C THR A 6 4.54 5.73 -62.21
N GLY A 7 4.17 6.61 -61.27
CA GLY A 7 4.53 8.01 -60.97
C GLY A 7 3.26 8.83 -60.63
N LYS A 8 3.44 9.95 -59.90
CA LYS A 8 2.50 11.08 -59.60
C LYS A 8 1.44 10.89 -58.49
N HIS A 9 0.99 11.92 -57.76
CA HIS A 9 1.42 13.29 -57.37
C HIS A 9 0.23 13.93 -56.61
N HIS A 10 0.48 14.57 -55.46
CA HIS A 10 -0.15 15.82 -54.97
C HIS A 10 0.50 16.12 -53.60
N LYS A 11 1.41 17.10 -53.44
CA LYS A 11 1.23 18.58 -53.37
C LYS A 11 0.12 18.97 -52.39
N ASP A 12 0.42 19.52 -51.22
CA ASP A 12 1.07 20.81 -50.86
C ASP A 12 -0.05 21.64 -50.20
N VAL A 13 0.01 21.96 -48.89
CA VAL A 13 -0.53 23.21 -48.31
C VAL A 13 0.18 23.50 -46.96
N ASP A 14 1.19 24.36 -47.07
CA ASP A 14 1.50 25.58 -46.28
C ASP A 14 1.94 25.57 -44.80
N ASP A 15 3.12 26.18 -44.65
CA ASP A 15 3.77 26.81 -43.49
C ASP A 15 2.92 27.90 -42.80
N ALA A 16 3.15 28.11 -41.49
CA ALA A 16 3.86 29.32 -40.98
C ALA A 16 3.61 29.60 -39.48
N HIS A 17 4.68 30.03 -38.82
CA HIS A 17 4.79 30.42 -37.42
C HIS A 17 3.87 31.56 -36.97
N ALA A 18 3.46 31.54 -35.69
CA ALA A 18 3.30 32.74 -34.89
C ALA A 18 3.52 32.44 -33.39
N HIS A 19 4.61 32.99 -32.85
CA HIS A 19 4.81 33.20 -31.41
C HIS A 19 3.79 34.22 -30.89
N THR A 20 3.26 34.01 -29.68
CA THR A 20 2.98 35.11 -28.73
C THR A 20 2.76 34.56 -27.32
N ALA A 21 3.61 35.00 -26.41
CA ALA A 21 3.45 34.86 -24.96
C ALA A 21 2.48 35.94 -24.45
N VAL A 22 1.61 35.63 -23.49
CA VAL A 22 1.03 36.63 -22.56
C VAL A 22 0.70 35.98 -21.20
N ASP A 23 1.52 36.33 -20.22
CA ASP A 23 1.26 36.77 -18.84
C ASP A 23 0.39 35.97 -17.85
N SER A 24 1.10 35.54 -16.80
CA SER A 24 0.67 35.47 -15.41
C SER A 24 0.21 36.84 -14.88
N ASN A 25 -0.95 36.91 -14.24
CA ASN A 25 -1.18 37.57 -12.93
C ASN A 25 -2.66 37.86 -12.64
N ASN A 26 -3.09 37.41 -11.44
CA ASN A 26 -4.02 38.11 -10.54
C ASN A 26 -5.51 38.13 -11.00
N ILE A 27 -6.53 37.88 -10.17
CA ILE A 27 -6.92 38.68 -8.99
C ILE A 27 -7.92 37.85 -8.16
N TYR A 28 -7.59 37.62 -6.89
CA TYR A 28 -8.59 37.50 -5.82
C TYR A 28 -9.19 38.89 -5.58
N ASN A 29 -10.52 39.07 -5.62
CA ASN A 29 -11.23 39.77 -4.54
C ASN A 29 -12.77 39.72 -4.59
N THR A 30 -13.32 39.63 -3.36
CA THR A 30 -14.54 40.28 -2.80
C THR A 30 -15.97 39.94 -3.29
N GLU A 31 -16.67 39.27 -2.36
CA GLU A 31 -17.90 39.71 -1.69
C GLU A 31 -19.12 40.13 -2.55
N ASN A 32 -20.20 39.34 -2.46
CA ASN A 32 -21.53 39.89 -2.22
C ASN A 32 -22.44 38.88 -1.52
N ASN A 33 -22.73 39.22 -0.27
CA ASN A 33 -23.71 38.61 0.61
C ASN A 33 -25.10 39.16 0.26
N ALA A 34 -26.05 38.32 -0.13
CA ALA A 34 -27.47 38.58 0.11
C ALA A 34 -28.35 37.34 -0.11
N PHE A 35 -29.20 37.11 0.89
CA PHE A 35 -30.57 36.59 0.81
C PHE A 35 -30.81 35.12 1.19
N MET A 36 -31.01 34.93 2.49
CA MET A 36 -31.79 33.85 3.08
C MET A 36 -33.25 33.89 2.62
N MET A 37 -33.80 32.76 2.15
CA MET A 37 -35.01 32.14 2.72
C MET A 37 -35.43 30.87 1.94
N THR A 38 -35.82 29.85 2.72
CA THR A 38 -36.79 28.78 2.39
C THR A 38 -36.33 27.61 1.51
N THR A 39 -35.99 26.47 2.14
CA THR A 39 -36.85 25.26 2.17
C THR A 39 -36.26 24.21 3.12
N MET A 40 -37.07 23.66 4.01
CA MET A 40 -36.69 22.52 4.85
C MET A 40 -36.78 21.23 4.02
N ALA A 41 -35.64 20.59 3.78
CA ALA A 41 -35.54 19.20 3.38
C ALA A 41 -34.74 18.46 4.44
N THR A 42 -35.37 17.46 5.05
CA THR A 42 -34.77 16.54 6.02
C THR A 42 -33.71 15.69 5.31
N HIS A 43 -32.45 16.06 5.45
CA HIS A 43 -31.32 15.22 5.09
C HIS A 43 -30.90 14.40 6.34
N PRO A 44 -30.70 13.08 6.22
CA PRO A 44 -29.95 12.36 7.23
C PRO A 44 -28.51 12.87 7.21
N ASP A 45 -28.06 13.30 8.39
CA ASP A 45 -26.71 13.69 8.74
C ASP A 45 -25.65 12.77 8.11
N PRO A 46 -24.67 13.26 7.32
CA PRO A 46 -23.50 12.46 6.99
C PRO A 46 -22.72 12.25 8.29
N ALA A 47 -22.67 11.00 8.74
CA ALA A 47 -21.87 10.57 9.88
C ALA A 47 -20.48 11.23 9.84
N PRO A 48 -19.94 11.67 10.98
CA PRO A 48 -18.69 12.39 11.03
C PRO A 48 -17.59 11.54 10.38
N VAL A 49 -16.95 12.11 9.36
CA VAL A 49 -15.70 11.58 8.81
C VAL A 49 -14.70 11.64 9.96
N VAL A 50 -14.39 10.48 10.53
CA VAL A 50 -13.36 10.34 11.55
C VAL A 50 -12.05 10.61 10.83
N VAL A 51 -11.56 11.85 10.94
CA VAL A 51 -10.16 12.14 10.67
C VAL A 51 -9.39 11.36 11.72
N VAL A 52 -8.81 10.24 11.32
CA VAL A 52 -7.81 9.56 12.13
C VAL A 52 -6.60 10.47 12.14
N ASP A 53 -6.44 11.19 13.25
CA ASP A 53 -5.18 11.83 13.58
C ASP A 53 -4.12 10.73 13.49
N LEU A 54 -3.21 10.86 12.52
CA LEU A 54 -2.05 10.00 12.38
C LEU A 54 -1.06 10.37 13.49
N ASP A 55 -1.48 10.15 14.73
CA ASP A 55 -0.59 10.17 15.87
C ASP A 55 0.40 9.03 15.65
N THR A 56 1.62 9.43 15.30
CA THR A 56 2.75 8.52 15.18
C THR A 56 3.14 8.13 16.61
N GLU A 57 2.31 7.30 17.24
CA GLU A 57 2.61 6.67 18.51
C GLU A 57 3.89 5.85 18.32
N GLU A 58 4.89 6.12 19.14
CA GLU A 58 6.16 5.41 19.13
C GLU A 58 5.89 3.97 19.57
N LEU A 59 5.77 3.05 18.60
CA LEU A 59 5.52 1.64 18.88
C LEU A 59 6.62 1.10 19.81
N LYS A 60 6.24 0.62 20.98
CA LYS A 60 7.15 -0.05 21.92
C LYS A 60 7.49 -1.44 21.38
N GLY A 61 8.63 -2.01 21.78
CA GLY A 61 9.07 -3.35 21.34
C GLY A 61 7.99 -4.42 21.54
N ASP A 62 7.29 -4.39 22.68
CA ASP A 62 6.19 -5.29 23.03
C ASP A 62 4.96 -5.15 22.10
N ASP A 63 4.83 -4.03 21.39
CA ASP A 63 3.75 -3.82 20.42
C ASP A 63 4.13 -4.29 19.01
N ILE A 64 5.37 -4.71 18.79
CA ILE A 64 5.92 -5.09 17.48
C ILE A 64 6.06 -6.62 17.39
N ILE A 65 6.57 -7.26 18.44
CA ILE A 65 6.83 -8.70 18.52
C ILE A 65 6.03 -9.33 19.66
N ASP A 66 5.32 -10.42 19.37
CA ASP A 66 4.84 -11.37 20.38
C ASP A 66 6.04 -12.16 20.93
N HIS A 67 6.56 -11.71 22.06
CA HIS A 67 7.68 -12.37 22.71
C HIS A 67 7.38 -13.82 23.11
N ALA A 68 6.13 -14.19 23.42
CA ALA A 68 5.83 -15.59 23.74
C ALA A 68 5.99 -16.52 22.53
N VAL A 69 5.71 -16.02 21.32
CA VAL A 69 5.94 -16.76 20.07
C VAL A 69 7.41 -16.70 19.65
N PHE A 70 8.03 -15.53 19.77
CA PHE A 70 9.41 -15.34 19.35
C PHE A 70 10.39 -16.08 20.27
N ASP A 71 10.15 -16.13 21.58
CA ASP A 71 10.99 -16.87 22.52
C ASP A 71 10.93 -18.38 22.25
N GLN A 72 9.76 -18.93 21.87
CA GLN A 72 9.65 -20.33 21.42
C GLN A 72 10.46 -20.61 20.15
N LEU A 73 10.59 -19.61 19.26
CA LEU A 73 11.44 -19.73 18.08
C LEU A 73 12.93 -19.74 18.48
N LEU A 74 13.32 -18.94 19.49
CA LEU A 74 14.69 -18.91 20.00
C LEU A 74 15.06 -20.19 20.75
N GLU A 75 14.12 -20.80 21.48
CA GLU A 75 14.33 -22.11 22.12
C GLU A 75 14.70 -23.21 21.11
N MET A 76 14.35 -23.05 19.83
CA MET A 76 14.75 -23.98 18.76
C MET A 76 16.21 -23.80 18.31
N ASP A 77 16.85 -22.67 18.60
CA ASP A 77 18.28 -22.46 18.31
C ASP A 77 19.18 -23.17 19.34
N ASP A 78 18.71 -23.35 20.58
CA ASP A 78 19.47 -23.96 21.69
C ASP A 78 19.67 -25.47 21.53
N ASP A 79 18.91 -26.12 20.62
CA ASP A 79 19.00 -27.56 20.35
C ASP A 79 20.13 -27.93 19.33
N ASP A 80 20.78 -26.93 18.70
CA ASP A 80 21.92 -27.11 17.78
C ASP A 80 23.27 -27.10 18.54
N ASP A 81 23.40 -28.02 19.50
CA ASP A 81 24.42 -28.13 20.57
C ASP A 81 25.90 -28.44 20.16
N ASP A 82 26.31 -28.32 18.88
CA ASP A 82 27.65 -28.78 18.44
C ASP A 82 28.61 -27.70 17.89
N ASP A 83 28.17 -26.44 17.68
CA ASP A 83 29.03 -25.36 17.18
C ASP A 83 28.93 -24.10 18.07
N GLU A 84 29.85 -23.96 19.04
CA GLU A 84 29.95 -22.87 20.03
C GLU A 84 30.10 -21.43 19.45
N GLU A 85 30.03 -21.23 18.12
CA GLU A 85 30.29 -19.94 17.47
C GLU A 85 29.07 -19.24 16.80
N GLU A 86 27.92 -19.90 16.64
CA GLU A 86 26.71 -19.29 16.03
C GLU A 86 25.43 -19.50 16.86
N ASP A 87 25.44 -19.01 18.10
CA ASP A 87 24.25 -18.82 18.92
C ASP A 87 23.19 -18.06 18.10
N ARG A 88 22.06 -18.72 17.77
CA ARG A 88 20.90 -18.22 16.99
C ARG A 88 20.92 -18.30 15.45
N GLY A 89 21.62 -19.27 14.87
CA GLY A 89 21.69 -19.43 13.40
C GLY A 89 20.34 -19.68 12.72
N PHE A 90 19.45 -20.49 13.31
CA PHE A 90 18.18 -20.89 12.68
C PHE A 90 17.15 -19.75 12.69
N SER A 91 16.88 -19.15 13.85
CA SER A 91 15.93 -18.05 14.00
C SER A 91 16.35 -16.83 13.18
N LYS A 92 17.65 -16.51 13.15
CA LYS A 92 18.23 -15.47 12.29
C LYS A 92 17.99 -15.77 10.81
N SER A 93 18.26 -16.99 10.35
CA SER A 93 17.99 -17.39 8.97
C SER A 93 16.52 -17.21 8.59
N LEU A 94 15.61 -17.57 9.50
CA LEU A 94 14.16 -17.46 9.27
C LEU A 94 13.70 -16.00 9.16
N VAL A 95 14.20 -15.13 10.03
CA VAL A 95 13.89 -13.69 10.03
C VAL A 95 14.37 -13.03 8.73
N TRP A 96 15.58 -13.31 8.26
CA TRP A 96 16.08 -12.74 7.00
C TRP A 96 15.28 -13.22 5.79
N LYS A 97 14.92 -14.51 5.75
CA LYS A 97 14.03 -15.04 4.70
C LYS A 97 12.67 -14.36 4.71
N TYR A 98 12.14 -14.06 5.89
CA TYR A 98 10.90 -13.29 6.00
C TYR A 98 11.05 -11.88 5.44
N PHE A 99 12.15 -11.15 5.71
CA PHE A 99 12.37 -9.82 5.11
C PHE A 99 12.36 -9.87 3.58
N GLU A 100 13.10 -10.81 2.99
CA GLU A 100 13.10 -10.99 1.53
C GLU A 100 11.69 -11.31 0.98
N GLN A 101 10.94 -12.16 1.67
CA GLN A 101 9.57 -12.50 1.30
C GLN A 101 8.63 -11.29 1.42
N ALA A 102 8.74 -10.52 2.50
CA ALA A 102 7.92 -9.36 2.78
C ALA A 102 8.14 -8.26 1.74
N GLU A 103 9.39 -7.91 1.43
CA GLU A 103 9.72 -6.93 0.39
C GLU A 103 9.15 -7.30 -0.98
N ARG A 104 9.30 -8.57 -1.37
CA ARG A 104 8.71 -9.08 -2.62
C ARG A 104 7.19 -8.96 -2.61
N THR A 105 6.57 -9.40 -1.52
CA THR A 105 5.11 -9.39 -1.37
C THR A 105 4.57 -7.96 -1.40
N PHE A 106 5.27 -7.00 -0.79
CA PHE A 106 4.90 -5.60 -0.85
C PHE A 106 4.98 -5.02 -2.27
N GLY A 107 5.94 -5.44 -3.09
CA GLY A 107 5.97 -5.11 -4.51
C GLY A 107 4.75 -5.66 -5.25
N GLU A 108 4.42 -6.94 -5.03
CA GLU A 108 3.25 -7.60 -5.64
C GLU A 108 1.92 -6.95 -5.19
N LEU A 109 1.85 -6.47 -3.94
CA LEU A 109 0.70 -5.76 -3.41
C LEU A 109 0.48 -4.39 -4.09
N ASP A 110 1.55 -3.66 -4.38
CA ASP A 110 1.45 -2.40 -5.12
C ASP A 110 0.98 -2.62 -6.56
N ASP A 111 1.48 -3.66 -7.21
CA ASP A 111 1.05 -4.06 -8.56
C ASP A 111 -0.42 -4.51 -8.58
N ALA A 112 -0.84 -5.31 -7.59
CA ALA A 112 -2.23 -5.75 -7.45
C ALA A 112 -3.17 -4.56 -7.19
N LYS A 113 -2.80 -3.64 -6.29
CA LYS A 113 -3.56 -2.41 -6.03
C LYS A 113 -3.70 -1.55 -7.28
N THR A 114 -2.62 -1.33 -8.03
CA THR A 114 -2.64 -0.53 -9.26
C THR A 114 -3.60 -1.10 -10.32
N ARG A 115 -3.75 -2.43 -10.33
CA ARG A 115 -4.68 -3.14 -11.23
C ARG A 115 -6.08 -3.32 -10.64
N LEU A 116 -6.31 -2.86 -9.40
CA LEU A 116 -7.52 -3.12 -8.62
C LEU A 116 -7.85 -4.64 -8.54
N ASP A 117 -6.82 -5.47 -8.42
CA ASP A 117 -6.93 -6.93 -8.32
C ASP A 117 -7.20 -7.34 -6.87
N PHE A 118 -8.44 -7.15 -6.43
CA PHE A 118 -8.87 -7.43 -5.06
C PHE A 118 -8.70 -8.90 -4.62
N PRO A 119 -8.97 -9.91 -5.47
CA PRO A 119 -8.64 -11.30 -5.16
C PRO A 119 -7.15 -11.51 -4.87
N GLU A 120 -6.27 -10.92 -5.67
CA GLU A 120 -4.83 -11.04 -5.49
C GLU A 120 -4.35 -10.33 -4.22
N LEU A 121 -4.87 -9.14 -3.93
CA LEU A 121 -4.62 -8.44 -2.66
C LEU A 121 -4.98 -9.31 -1.45
N SER A 122 -6.13 -9.99 -1.49
CA SER A 122 -6.53 -10.91 -0.43
C SER A 122 -5.60 -12.13 -0.34
N ARG A 123 -5.17 -12.70 -1.47
CA ARG A 123 -4.27 -13.85 -1.50
C ARG A 123 -2.90 -13.51 -0.92
N LEU A 124 -2.35 -12.36 -1.30
CA LEU A 124 -1.06 -11.85 -0.80
C LEU A 124 -1.12 -11.51 0.68
N GLY A 125 -2.22 -10.90 1.16
CA GLY A 125 -2.45 -10.70 2.59
C GLY A 125 -2.49 -12.00 3.37
N HIS A 126 -3.13 -13.05 2.84
CA HIS A 126 -3.12 -14.38 3.48
C HIS A 126 -1.71 -14.96 3.58
N PHE A 127 -0.95 -14.88 2.49
CA PHE A 127 0.40 -15.39 2.41
C PHE A 127 1.34 -14.70 3.41
N LEU A 128 1.31 -13.37 3.46
CA LEU A 128 2.15 -12.59 4.38
C LEU A 128 1.72 -12.81 5.84
N LYS A 129 0.41 -12.89 6.13
CA LYS A 129 -0.09 -13.22 7.49
C LYS A 129 0.53 -14.51 8.03
N GLY A 130 0.61 -15.55 7.19
CA GLY A 130 1.15 -16.86 7.58
C GLY A 130 2.61 -16.79 8.02
N SER A 131 3.46 -16.12 7.24
CA SER A 131 4.88 -15.99 7.57
C SER A 131 5.14 -14.99 8.70
N SER A 132 4.37 -13.91 8.80
CA SER A 132 4.44 -12.96 9.92
C SER A 132 4.08 -13.62 11.28
N ALA A 133 3.10 -14.52 11.30
CA ALA A 133 2.67 -15.19 12.52
C ALA A 133 3.75 -16.12 13.10
N ALA A 134 4.55 -16.76 12.24
CA ALA A 134 5.65 -17.63 12.65
C ALA A 134 6.76 -16.89 13.41
N LEU A 135 6.84 -15.57 13.24
CA LEU A 135 7.82 -14.69 13.89
C LEU A 135 7.21 -13.82 15.00
N GLY A 136 5.92 -14.01 15.32
CA GLY A 136 5.23 -13.19 16.31
C GLY A 136 4.94 -11.76 15.88
N LEU A 137 4.88 -11.44 14.58
CA LEU A 137 4.68 -10.05 14.11
C LEU A 137 3.19 -9.66 14.15
N ILE A 138 2.67 -9.38 15.35
CA ILE A 138 1.23 -9.21 15.63
C ILE A 138 0.58 -8.17 14.71
N LYS A 139 1.18 -6.98 14.61
CA LYS A 139 0.60 -5.85 13.87
C LYS A 139 0.48 -6.11 12.38
N ILE A 140 1.55 -6.63 11.78
CA ILE A 140 1.53 -7.04 10.38
C ILE A 140 0.46 -8.13 10.15
N GLY A 141 0.35 -9.09 11.08
CA GLY A 141 -0.70 -10.11 11.03
C GLY A 141 -2.12 -9.54 11.05
N ALA A 142 -2.39 -8.54 11.90
CA ALA A 142 -3.67 -7.85 11.99
C ALA A 142 -3.96 -7.04 10.70
N SER A 143 -2.99 -6.30 10.19
CA SER A 143 -3.11 -5.53 8.96
C SER A 143 -3.33 -6.45 7.74
N CYS A 144 -2.66 -7.61 7.69
CA CYS A 144 -2.91 -8.61 6.67
C CYS A 144 -4.33 -9.20 6.70
N GLU A 145 -4.94 -9.30 7.89
CA GLU A 145 -6.35 -9.71 8.02
C GLU A 145 -7.31 -8.64 7.52
N GLN A 146 -7.02 -7.36 7.80
CA GLN A 146 -7.78 -6.25 7.24
C GLN A 146 -7.69 -6.23 5.71
N LEU A 147 -6.50 -6.45 5.15
CA LEU A 147 -6.29 -6.49 3.70
C LEU A 147 -7.08 -7.63 3.04
N GLN A 148 -7.09 -8.81 3.64
CA GLN A 148 -7.92 -9.94 3.21
C GLN A 148 -9.40 -9.60 3.19
N ARG A 149 -9.88 -8.87 4.21
CA ARG A 149 -11.28 -8.42 4.27
C ARG A 149 -11.58 -7.41 3.17
N TYR A 150 -10.78 -6.37 3.01
CA TYR A 150 -10.98 -5.37 1.96
C TYR A 150 -10.95 -5.99 0.56
N GLY A 151 -9.99 -6.88 0.30
CA GLY A 151 -9.92 -7.59 -0.98
C GLY A 151 -11.14 -8.48 -1.26
N ARG A 152 -11.69 -9.15 -0.24
CA ARG A 152 -12.92 -9.96 -0.41
C ARG A 152 -14.15 -9.08 -0.58
N ASP A 153 -14.29 -8.02 0.20
CA ASP A 153 -15.47 -7.16 0.21
C ASP A 153 -15.57 -6.33 -1.09
N ALA A 154 -14.42 -5.97 -1.67
CA ALA A 154 -14.34 -5.30 -2.97
C ALA A 154 -14.36 -6.27 -4.18
N ASN A 155 -14.35 -7.58 -3.95
CA ASN A 155 -14.34 -8.56 -5.03
C ASN A 155 -15.62 -8.48 -5.87
N GLY A 156 -15.46 -8.45 -7.18
CA GLY A 156 -16.57 -8.36 -8.13
C GLY A 156 -17.00 -6.93 -8.50
N ILE A 157 -16.33 -5.90 -7.95
CA ILE A 157 -16.51 -4.53 -8.42
C ILE A 157 -15.92 -4.42 -9.83
N THR A 158 -16.78 -4.07 -10.81
CA THR A 158 -16.37 -3.95 -12.22
C THR A 158 -16.12 -2.51 -12.68
N ALA A 159 -16.50 -1.53 -11.86
CA ALA A 159 -16.45 -0.10 -12.17
C ALA A 159 -17.17 0.30 -13.48
N ILE A 160 -18.21 -0.44 -13.88
CA ILE A 160 -19.00 -0.15 -15.09
C ILE A 160 -20.03 0.96 -14.83
N THR A 161 -20.60 0.99 -13.62
CA THR A 161 -21.52 2.06 -13.19
C THR A 161 -20.81 3.13 -12.36
N ASP A 162 -21.34 4.35 -12.35
CA ASP A 162 -20.80 5.45 -11.51
C ASP A 162 -20.75 5.05 -10.02
N LYS A 163 -21.71 4.24 -9.57
CA LYS A 163 -21.76 3.70 -8.22
C LYS A 163 -20.58 2.76 -7.96
N GLU A 164 -20.38 1.76 -8.81
CA GLU A 164 -19.26 0.81 -8.67
C GLU A 164 -17.89 1.51 -8.83
N ALA A 165 -17.80 2.52 -9.70
CA ALA A 165 -16.57 3.30 -9.85
C ALA A 165 -16.24 4.07 -8.56
N LYS A 166 -17.25 4.61 -7.88
CA LYS A 166 -17.09 5.24 -6.57
C LYS A 166 -16.66 4.22 -5.50
N GLU A 167 -17.32 3.06 -5.45
CA GLU A 167 -16.97 1.97 -4.51
C GLU A 167 -15.53 1.46 -4.75
N ALA A 168 -15.10 1.29 -6.00
CA ALA A 168 -13.74 0.92 -6.36
C ALA A 168 -12.71 1.93 -5.83
N LYS A 169 -13.00 3.23 -6.01
CA LYS A 169 -12.12 4.31 -5.54
C LYS A 169 -12.03 4.40 -4.02
N GLU A 170 -13.15 4.16 -3.32
CA GLU A 170 -13.18 4.09 -1.86
C GLU A 170 -12.35 2.89 -1.36
N ALA A 171 -12.51 1.71 -1.96
CA ALA A 171 -11.72 0.52 -1.64
C ALA A 171 -10.22 0.74 -1.91
N GLU A 172 -9.87 1.31 -3.07
CA GLU A 172 -8.49 1.67 -3.42
C GLU A 172 -7.86 2.59 -2.36
N THR A 173 -8.61 3.60 -1.90
CA THR A 173 -8.14 4.54 -0.87
C THR A 173 -7.87 3.82 0.46
N LEU A 174 -8.80 2.96 0.91
CA LEU A 174 -8.64 2.18 2.14
C LEU A 174 -7.43 1.23 2.06
N ILE A 175 -7.28 0.54 0.93
CA ILE A 175 -6.14 -0.36 0.69
C ILE A 175 -4.83 0.43 0.66
N GLN A 176 -4.79 1.60 0.01
CA GLN A 176 -3.59 2.43 -0.03
C GLN A 176 -3.14 2.87 1.37
N THR A 177 -4.08 3.33 2.20
CA THR A 177 -3.80 3.67 3.60
C THR A 177 -3.25 2.47 4.37
N LEU A 178 -3.94 1.32 4.27
CA LEU A 178 -3.52 0.10 4.96
C LEU A 178 -2.14 -0.40 4.51
N LEU A 179 -1.82 -0.37 3.21
CA LEU A 179 -0.49 -0.75 2.73
C LEU A 179 0.60 0.18 3.25
N THR A 180 0.28 1.45 3.48
CA THR A 180 1.22 2.41 4.07
C THR A 180 1.49 2.07 5.53
N GLU A 181 0.45 1.72 6.29
CA GLU A 181 0.54 1.24 7.67
C GLU A 181 1.35 -0.07 7.75
N MET A 182 1.03 -1.05 6.90
CA MET A 182 1.75 -2.33 6.85
C MET A 182 3.25 -2.15 6.60
N ARG A 183 3.63 -1.21 5.73
CA ARG A 183 5.05 -0.89 5.48
C ARG A 183 5.70 -0.23 6.68
N HIS A 184 4.98 0.64 7.38
CA HIS A 184 5.49 1.25 8.62
C HIS A 184 5.72 0.19 9.70
N GLU A 185 4.73 -0.70 9.92
CA GLU A 185 4.82 -1.82 10.86
C GLU A 185 5.97 -2.76 10.52
N TYR A 186 6.12 -3.10 9.23
CA TYR A 186 7.24 -3.89 8.74
C TYR A 186 8.59 -3.22 8.99
N ASN A 187 8.74 -1.92 8.69
CA ASN A 187 10.00 -1.21 8.93
C ASN A 187 10.38 -1.19 10.41
N LYS A 188 9.39 -1.06 11.30
CA LYS A 188 9.59 -1.13 12.75
C LYS A 188 10.01 -2.53 13.19
N ALA A 189 9.36 -3.58 12.69
CA ALA A 189 9.75 -4.96 12.95
C ALA A 189 11.15 -5.29 12.42
N HIS A 190 11.47 -4.86 11.20
CA HIS A 190 12.78 -5.02 10.59
C HIS A 190 13.85 -4.31 11.43
N GLU A 191 13.66 -3.04 11.79
CA GLU A 191 14.60 -2.29 12.63
C GLU A 191 14.84 -2.98 13.98
N TYR A 192 13.76 -3.42 14.64
CA TYR A 192 13.83 -4.11 15.92
C TYR A 192 14.63 -5.42 15.81
N LEU A 193 14.26 -6.29 14.86
CA LEU A 193 14.87 -7.61 14.70
C LEU A 193 16.33 -7.51 14.22
N THR A 194 16.64 -6.60 13.29
CA THR A 194 18.03 -6.34 12.90
C THR A 194 18.87 -5.91 14.11
N LYS A 195 18.38 -4.98 14.93
CA LYS A 195 19.07 -4.58 16.17
C LYS A 195 19.21 -5.73 17.16
N PHE A 196 18.21 -6.60 17.28
CA PHE A 196 18.28 -7.77 18.15
C PHE A 196 19.42 -8.72 17.75
N TYR A 197 19.57 -9.03 16.46
CA TYR A 197 20.57 -9.98 15.97
C TYR A 197 21.96 -9.37 15.68
N GLU A 198 22.06 -8.05 15.46
CA GLU A 198 23.34 -7.35 15.20
C GLU A 198 23.89 -6.65 16.45
N GLY A 199 23.02 -6.22 17.37
CA GLY A 199 23.37 -5.57 18.63
C GLY A 199 23.69 -6.52 19.79
N SER A 200 23.66 -7.84 19.54
CA SER A 200 24.05 -8.88 20.50
C SER A 200 25.55 -9.25 20.45
N GLN A 201 26.41 -8.40 19.87
CA GLN A 201 27.88 -8.57 19.87
C GLN A 201 28.55 -8.01 21.13
#